data_AF-A0A953BJ20-F1
#
_entry.id   AF-A0A953BJ20-F1
#
_cell.length_a   1.000
_cell.length_b   1.000
_cell.length_c   1.000
_cell.angle_alpha   90.00
_cell.angle_beta   90.00
_cell.angle_gamma   90.00
#
_symmetry.space_group_name_H-M   'P 1'
#
loop_
_entity.id
_entity.type
_entity.pdbx_description
1 polymer ?
#
loop_
_entity_poly.entity_id
_entity_poly.type
_entity_poly.pdbx_seq_one_letter_code
_entity_poly.pdbx_strand_id
1 'polypeptide(L)'
;MRRGQSHRPNDHDPEAFSKQQLLDAADISSKTFDAIRKASRVRGPGHGGLNWMFSRAEIEAIIKKAESGTFTERGPAAAEAWRLLLQNGAPSEDSEDEFE
;
A
#
# COMPACT_ATOMS: atom_id res chain seq x y z
N MET A 1 -3.29 28.54 -8.05
CA MET A 1 -2.94 27.14 -8.38
C MET A 1 -1.87 26.67 -7.39
N ARG A 2 -2.23 25.95 -6.31
CA ARG A 2 -1.25 25.41 -5.36
C ARG A 2 -0.63 24.14 -5.93
N ARG A 3 0.48 24.28 -6.67
CA ARG A 3 1.33 23.16 -7.10
C ARG A 3 2.26 22.78 -5.95
N GLY A 4 2.42 21.48 -5.74
CA GLY A 4 3.56 20.92 -5.01
C GLY A 4 3.47 21.03 -3.50
N GLN A 5 2.50 20.35 -2.88
CA GLN A 5 2.74 19.86 -1.52
C GLN A 5 3.80 18.76 -1.65
N SER A 6 5.05 19.11 -1.39
CA SER A 6 6.19 18.18 -1.34
C SER A 6 5.90 17.17 -0.23
N HIS A 7 5.37 16.01 -0.60
CA HIS A 7 5.24 14.92 0.35
C HIS A 7 6.65 14.36 0.52
N ARG A 8 7.24 14.63 1.68
CA ARG A 8 8.43 13.92 2.14
C ARG A 8 8.05 12.43 2.18
N PRO A 9 8.90 11.51 1.70
CA PRO A 9 8.69 10.10 2.00
C PRO A 9 8.52 10.01 3.50
N ASN A 10 7.42 9.38 3.93
CA ASN A 10 7.08 9.28 5.34
C ASN A 10 7.98 8.20 5.96
N ASP A 11 9.30 8.45 6.00
CA ASP A 11 10.33 7.56 6.55
C ASP A 11 10.17 7.33 8.07
N HIS A 12 9.31 8.10 8.72
CA HIS A 12 9.10 8.07 10.17
C HIS A 12 7.71 7.60 10.59
N ASP A 13 6.88 7.09 9.67
CA ASP A 13 5.60 6.49 10.05
C ASP A 13 5.84 5.01 10.39
N PRO A 14 5.71 4.60 11.65
CA PRO A 14 5.87 3.19 12.03
C PRO A 14 4.81 2.29 11.38
N GLU A 15 3.75 2.89 10.80
CA GLU A 15 2.68 2.20 10.09
C GLU A 15 2.76 2.36 8.56
N ALA A 16 3.94 2.71 8.02
CA ALA A 16 4.15 2.76 6.57
C ALA A 16 4.49 1.39 5.98
N PHE A 17 3.96 1.11 4.78
CA PHE A 17 4.22 -0.13 4.05
C PHE A 17 4.84 0.17 2.70
N SER A 18 5.85 -0.61 2.34
CA SER A 18 6.48 -0.52 1.04
C SER A 18 5.54 -0.99 -0.08
N LYS A 19 5.74 -0.44 -1.27
CA LYS A 19 5.10 -0.97 -2.49
C LYS A 19 5.35 -2.48 -2.64
N GLN A 20 6.56 -2.95 -2.33
CA GLN A 20 6.92 -4.36 -2.40
C GLN A 20 6.00 -5.22 -1.52
N GLN A 21 5.86 -4.88 -0.23
CA GLN A 21 4.98 -5.59 0.70
C GLN A 21 3.52 -5.62 0.24
N LEU A 22 3.03 -4.52 -0.34
CA LEU A 22 1.67 -4.47 -0.89
C LEU A 22 1.50 -5.37 -2.12
N LEU A 23 2.52 -5.50 -2.95
CA LEU A 23 2.48 -6.39 -4.11
C LEU A 23 2.55 -7.85 -3.68
N ASP A 24 3.44 -8.18 -2.74
CA ASP A 24 3.63 -9.53 -2.22
C ASP A 24 2.39 -10.03 -1.47
N ALA A 25 1.74 -9.16 -0.69
CA ALA A 25 0.53 -9.53 0.04
C ALA A 25 -0.66 -9.85 -0.89
N ALA A 26 -0.83 -9.08 -1.97
CA ALA A 26 -2.01 -9.17 -2.83
C ALA A 26 -1.83 -10.06 -4.07
N ASP A 27 -0.63 -10.60 -4.31
CA ASP A 27 -0.28 -11.37 -5.51
C ASP A 27 -0.72 -10.68 -6.82
N ILE A 28 -0.49 -9.36 -6.91
CA ILE A 28 -0.82 -8.58 -8.10
C ILE A 28 0.41 -7.98 -8.75
N SER A 29 0.32 -7.76 -10.07
CA SER A 29 1.37 -7.05 -10.79
C SER A 29 1.49 -5.59 -10.36
N SER A 30 2.71 -5.04 -10.38
CA SER A 30 2.95 -3.62 -10.14
C SER A 30 2.10 -2.72 -11.03
N LYS A 31 1.81 -3.14 -12.27
CA LYS A 31 0.96 -2.37 -13.20
C LYS A 31 -0.49 -2.28 -12.71
N THR A 32 -1.02 -3.37 -12.18
CA THR A 32 -2.38 -3.41 -11.60
C THR A 32 -2.45 -2.53 -10.36
N PHE A 33 -1.47 -2.64 -9.47
CA PHE A 33 -1.37 -1.77 -8.30
C PHE A 33 -1.35 -0.28 -8.69
N ASP A 34 -0.51 0.09 -9.65
CA ASP A 34 -0.42 1.48 -10.10
C ASP A 34 -1.71 2.00 -10.75
N ALA A 35 -2.47 1.14 -11.42
CA ALA A 35 -3.78 1.50 -11.94
C ALA A 35 -4.76 1.82 -10.80
N ILE A 36 -4.81 0.98 -9.77
CA ILE A 36 -5.69 1.18 -8.59
C ILE A 36 -5.27 2.44 -7.83
N ARG A 37 -3.97 2.60 -7.55
CA ARG A 37 -3.40 3.78 -6.88
C ARG A 37 -3.71 5.09 -7.61
N LYS A 38 -3.54 5.12 -8.94
CA LYS A 38 -3.92 6.29 -9.74
C LYS A 38 -5.42 6.57 -9.65
N ALA A 39 -6.24 5.52 -9.68
CA ALA A 39 -7.69 5.64 -9.54
C ALA A 39 -8.11 6.14 -8.15
N SER A 40 -7.33 5.85 -7.09
CA SER A 40 -7.55 6.37 -5.73
C SER A 40 -6.97 7.77 -5.52
N ARG A 41 -6.29 8.34 -6.53
CA ARG A 41 -5.60 9.64 -6.48
C ARG A 41 -4.48 9.72 -5.43
N VAL A 42 -3.96 8.57 -5.00
CA VAL A 42 -2.81 8.47 -4.12
C VAL A 42 -1.53 8.71 -4.92
N ARG A 43 -0.61 9.51 -4.35
CA ARG A 43 0.67 9.83 -5.00
C ARG A 43 1.64 8.65 -4.89
N GLY A 44 2.81 8.77 -5.51
CA GLY A 44 3.81 7.70 -5.51
C GLY A 44 4.34 7.32 -6.89
N PRO A 45 5.31 6.40 -6.93
CA PRO A 45 6.06 6.05 -8.12
C PRO A 45 5.16 5.32 -9.11
N GLY A 46 5.29 5.63 -10.40
CA GLY A 46 4.63 4.89 -11.47
C GLY A 46 5.35 3.58 -11.72
N HIS A 47 6.41 3.62 -12.55
CA HIS A 47 7.21 2.43 -12.83
C HIS A 47 8.33 2.29 -11.79
N GLY A 48 8.41 1.15 -11.10
CA GLY A 48 9.39 0.90 -10.03
C GLY A 48 9.00 1.50 -8.67
N GLY A 49 10.01 1.88 -7.88
CA GLY A 49 9.84 2.42 -6.53
C GLY A 49 9.25 1.40 -5.55
N LEU A 50 9.80 0.18 -5.55
CA LEU A 50 9.39 -0.92 -4.67
C LEU A 50 9.53 -0.54 -3.18
N ASN A 51 10.54 0.29 -2.89
CA ASN A 51 10.80 0.82 -1.54
C ASN A 51 10.00 2.08 -1.21
N TRP A 52 9.06 2.51 -2.08
CA TRP A 52 8.21 3.65 -1.76
C TRP A 52 7.26 3.27 -0.63
N MET A 53 7.28 4.08 0.42
CA MET A 53 6.48 3.92 1.61
C MET A 53 5.11 4.59 1.43
N PHE A 54 4.04 3.82 1.66
CA PHE A 54 2.67 4.30 1.71
C PHE A 54 2.20 4.31 3.16
N SER A 55 1.61 5.41 3.58
CA SER A 55 0.97 5.49 4.90
C SER A 55 -0.28 4.61 4.94
N ARG A 56 -0.67 4.19 6.15
CA ARG A 56 -1.93 3.49 6.39
C ARG A 56 -3.14 4.17 5.74
N ALA A 57 -3.28 5.49 5.89
CA ALA A 57 -4.38 6.26 5.30
C ALA A 57 -4.39 6.20 3.76
N GLU A 58 -3.22 6.15 3.13
CA GLU A 58 -3.10 5.99 1.68
C GLU A 58 -3.51 4.57 1.25
N ILE A 59 -3.09 3.54 1.98
CA ILE A 59 -3.46 2.15 1.71
C ILE A 59 -4.97 1.96 1.86
N GLU A 60 -5.59 2.54 2.89
CA GLU A 60 -7.05 2.53 3.07
C GLU A 60 -7.78 3.19 1.88
N ALA A 61 -7.25 4.30 1.35
CA ALA A 61 -7.80 4.92 0.16
C ALA A 61 -7.66 4.05 -1.09
N ILE A 62 -6.55 3.30 -1.22
CA ILE A 62 -6.32 2.32 -2.30
C ILE A 62 -7.30 1.14 -2.17
N ILE A 63 -7.45 0.57 -0.97
CA ILE A 63 -8.39 -0.52 -0.64
C ILE A 63 -9.81 -0.11 -1.04
N LYS A 64 -10.28 1.04 -0.54
CA LYS A 64 -11.62 1.55 -0.86
C LYS A 64 -11.84 1.70 -2.37
N LYS A 65 -10.79 2.02 -3.12
CA LYS A 65 -10.87 2.11 -4.58
C LYS A 65 -10.84 0.76 -5.26
N ALA A 66 -10.04 -0.18 -4.77
CA ALA A 66 -9.99 -1.55 -5.28
C ALA A 66 -11.35 -2.27 -5.11
N GLU A 67 -12.06 -1.99 -4.02
CA GLU A 67 -13.42 -2.49 -3.78
C GLU A 67 -14.49 -1.75 -4.60
N SER A 68 -14.20 -0.55 -5.09
CA SER A 68 -15.11 0.12 -6.00
C SER A 68 -15.18 -0.70 -7.29
N GLY A 69 -16.40 -0.94 -7.80
CA GLY A 69 -16.72 -1.85 -8.92
C GLY A 69 -16.04 -1.56 -10.28
N THR A 70 -14.96 -0.77 -10.30
CA THR A 70 -14.01 -0.62 -11.39
C THR A 70 -13.00 -1.77 -11.47
N PHE A 71 -12.69 -2.46 -10.36
CA PHE A 71 -11.67 -3.53 -10.31
C PHE A 71 -12.26 -4.88 -9.85
N THR A 72 -13.43 -5.27 -10.35
CA THR A 72 -14.25 -6.37 -9.81
C THR A 72 -13.59 -7.75 -9.75
N GLU A 73 -12.67 -8.09 -10.66
CA GLU A 73 -12.05 -9.42 -10.70
C GLU A 73 -10.84 -9.58 -9.77
N ARG A 74 -10.08 -8.51 -9.52
CA ARG A 74 -8.80 -8.55 -8.77
C ARG A 74 -8.72 -7.57 -7.61
N GLY A 75 -9.63 -6.60 -7.58
CA GLY A 75 -9.70 -5.56 -6.57
C GLY A 75 -10.16 -6.08 -5.20
N PRO A 76 -11.24 -6.88 -5.09
CA PRO A 76 -11.70 -7.39 -3.80
C PRO A 76 -10.66 -8.28 -3.11
N ALA A 77 -10.02 -9.19 -3.83
CA ALA A 77 -8.98 -10.06 -3.28
C ALA A 77 -7.74 -9.25 -2.80
N ALA A 78 -7.28 -8.29 -3.60
CA ALA A 78 -6.18 -7.41 -3.22
C ALA A 78 -6.54 -6.53 -2.00
N ALA A 79 -7.77 -6.02 -1.94
CA ALA A 79 -8.27 -5.23 -0.84
C ALA A 79 -8.30 -6.01 0.49
N GLU A 80 -8.71 -7.28 0.45
CA GLU A 80 -8.69 -8.16 1.62
C GLU A 80 -7.27 -8.42 2.10
N ALA A 81 -6.35 -8.75 1.19
CA ALA A 81 -4.95 -8.96 1.51
C ALA A 81 -4.29 -7.73 2.16
N TRP A 82 -4.54 -6.53 1.63
CA TRP A 82 -4.02 -5.29 2.23
C TRP A 82 -4.66 -4.98 3.57
N ARG A 83 -5.95 -5.30 3.78
CA ARG A 83 -6.58 -5.16 5.10
C ARG A 83 -5.93 -6.06 6.13
N LEU A 84 -5.65 -7.32 5.78
CA LEU A 84 -4.95 -8.24 6.67
C LEU A 84 -3.54 -7.73 6.99
N LEU A 85 -2.84 -7.18 6.00
CA LEU A 85 -1.53 -6.56 6.19
C LEU A 85 -1.61 -5.35 7.17
N LEU A 86 -2.63 -4.51 7.05
CA LEU A 86 -2.85 -3.40 7.99
C LEU A 86 -3.23 -3.87 9.41
N GLN A 87 -3.89 -5.01 9.55
CA GLN A 87 -4.27 -5.59 10.85
C GLN A 87 -3.09 -6.24 11.57
N ASN A 88 -2.21 -6.91 10.82
CA ASN A 88 -1.00 -7.53 11.36
C ASN A 88 0.09 -6.49 11.68
N GLY A 89 -0.08 -5.24 11.24
CA GLY A 89 0.92 -4.19 11.37
C GLY A 89 2.01 -4.30 10.31
N ALA A 90 2.79 -3.22 10.12
CA ALA A 90 4.04 -3.34 9.39
C ALA A 90 4.91 -4.36 10.14
N PRO A 91 5.59 -5.30 9.46
CA PRO A 91 6.53 -6.17 10.13
C PRO A 91 7.63 -5.30 10.72
N SER A 92 7.50 -4.97 12.00
CA SER A 92 8.61 -4.54 12.83
C SER A 92 9.56 -5.72 12.87
N GLU A 93 10.80 -5.53 12.42
CA GLU A 93 11.86 -6.56 12.51
C GLU A 93 12.12 -7.02 13.96
N ASP A 94 11.49 -6.40 14.97
CA ASP A 94 11.49 -6.78 16.38
C ASP A 94 10.44 -7.83 16.76
N SER A 95 10.59 -9.05 16.25
CA SER A 95 10.08 -10.22 16.94
C SER A 95 11.20 -11.23 17.06
N GLU A 96 12.20 -10.86 17.86
CA GLU A 96 13.03 -11.86 18.55
C GLU A 96 12.10 -12.64 19.47
N ASP A 97 11.81 -13.85 19.01
CA ASP A 97 11.15 -14.93 19.72
C ASP A 97 11.92 -15.18 21.03
N GLU A 98 11.53 -14.51 22.11
CA GLU A 98 11.95 -14.86 23.48
C GLU A 98 11.19 -16.13 23.89
N PHE A 99 11.66 -17.27 23.36
CA PHE A 99 11.36 -18.60 23.88
C PHE A 99 12.67 -19.25 24.30
N GLU A 100 13.02 -19.10 25.58
CA GLU A 100 13.11 -20.18 26.60
C GLU A 100 13.91 -19.74 27.84
#